data_AF-A0A530QMB8-F1
#
_entry.id   AF-A0A530QMB8-F1
#
_cell.length_a   1.000
_cell.length_b   1.000
_cell.length_c   1.000
_cell.angle_alpha   90.00
_cell.angle_beta   90.00
_cell.angle_gamma   90.00
#
_symmetry.space_group_name_H-M   'P 1'
#
loop_
_entity.id
_entity.type
_entity.pdbx_description
1 polymer ?
#
loop_
_entity_poly.entity_id
_entity_poly.type
_entity_poly.pdbx_seq_one_letter_code
_entity_poly.pdbx_strand_id
1 'polypeptide(L)'
;GKAQERGADGAPAASHPAFEPHPIQGWTPDFIPNVLQEAVNASLYDEVMPVPGPEGIKWAKALAQKEGIFTGISGGATFAVARQIAEKAAPGSVILCMLPDTGERYMT
;
A
#
# COMPACT_ATOMS: atom_id res chain seq x y z
N GLY A 1 -17.02 -4.63 2.78
CA GLY A 1 -16.29 -5.80 2.27
C GLY A 1 -16.68 -7.04 3.06
N LYS A 2 -16.07 -8.20 2.77
CA LYS A 2 -16.17 -9.39 3.64
C LYS A 2 -15.35 -9.14 4.91
N ALA A 3 -15.81 -9.68 6.04
CA ALA A 3 -15.08 -9.60 7.29
C ALA A 3 -14.00 -10.69 7.36
N GLN A 4 -12.92 -10.41 8.11
CA GLN A 4 -11.91 -11.41 8.43
C GLN A 4 -12.46 -12.43 9.42
N GLU A 5 -12.37 -13.71 9.09
CA GLU A 5 -12.67 -14.79 10.03
C GLU A 5 -11.58 -14.85 11.11
N ARG A 6 -11.98 -14.92 12.38
CA ARG A 6 -11.09 -14.85 13.54
C ARG A 6 -11.36 -15.97 14.53
N GLY A 7 -10.30 -16.43 15.20
CA GLY A 7 -10.36 -17.34 16.34
C GLY A 7 -10.77 -16.63 17.63
N ALA A 8 -10.90 -17.41 18.71
CA ALA A 8 -11.31 -16.90 20.03
C ALA A 8 -10.31 -15.90 20.64
N ASP A 9 -9.06 -15.94 20.21
CA ASP A 9 -7.97 -15.03 20.60
C ASP A 9 -7.86 -13.77 19.71
N GLY A 10 -8.76 -13.63 18.72
CA GLY A 10 -8.76 -12.52 17.75
C GLY A 10 -7.75 -12.67 16.61
N ALA A 11 -6.96 -13.76 16.60
CA ALA A 11 -6.07 -14.06 15.48
C ALA A 11 -6.87 -14.45 14.23
N PRO A 12 -6.37 -14.18 13.01
CA PRO A 12 -6.99 -14.65 11.78
C PRO A 12 -7.10 -16.18 11.77
N ALA A 13 -8.32 -16.71 11.55
CA ALA A 13 -8.56 -18.15 11.52
C ALA A 13 -8.27 -18.77 10.13
N ALA A 14 -8.31 -17.95 9.08
CA ALA A 14 -8.07 -18.34 7.70
C ALA A 14 -7.59 -17.15 6.85
N SER A 15 -7.02 -17.43 5.68
CA SER A 15 -6.75 -16.40 4.66
C SER A 15 -8.06 -15.72 4.24
N HIS A 16 -8.01 -14.41 4.05
CA HIS A 16 -9.12 -13.61 3.59
C HIS A 16 -9.46 -13.95 2.13
N PRO A 17 -10.74 -14.20 1.80
CA PRO A 17 -11.15 -14.66 0.46
C PRO A 17 -11.00 -13.63 -0.65
N ALA A 18 -10.58 -12.40 -0.32
CA ALA A 18 -10.29 -11.34 -1.30
C ALA A 18 -8.79 -11.17 -1.58
N PHE A 19 -7.93 -11.97 -0.93
CA PHE A 19 -6.50 -11.92 -1.20
C PHE A 19 -6.20 -12.53 -2.57
N GLU A 20 -5.31 -11.87 -3.32
CA GLU A 20 -4.69 -12.39 -4.53
C GLU A 20 -3.17 -12.20 -4.43
N PRO A 21 -2.35 -13.19 -4.85
CA PRO A 21 -0.90 -13.04 -4.87
C PRO A 21 -0.46 -11.84 -5.71
N HIS A 22 0.47 -11.04 -5.16
CA HIS A 22 0.96 -9.83 -5.82
C HIS A 22 2.47 -9.61 -5.61
N PRO A 23 3.14 -8.85 -6.49
CA PRO A 23 4.59 -8.63 -6.39
C PRO A 23 5.00 -7.53 -5.40
N ILE A 24 4.05 -6.85 -4.75
CA ILE A 24 4.33 -5.74 -3.83
C ILE A 24 4.72 -6.29 -2.45
N GLN A 25 6.02 -6.49 -2.23
CA GLN A 25 6.52 -7.01 -0.96
C GLN A 25 6.32 -6.03 0.20
N GLY A 26 6.07 -6.57 1.40
CA GLY A 26 5.81 -5.80 2.62
C GLY A 26 4.37 -5.29 2.75
N TRP A 27 3.55 -5.40 1.71
CA TRP A 27 2.14 -5.01 1.74
C TRP A 27 1.21 -6.23 1.79
N THR A 28 0.04 -6.02 2.40
CA THR A 28 -1.15 -6.88 2.41
C THR A 28 -0.84 -8.35 2.65
N PRO A 29 -0.75 -8.79 3.92
CA PRO A 29 -0.80 -10.21 4.19
C PRO A 29 -2.10 -10.79 3.66
N ASP A 30 -2.18 -12.11 3.58
CA ASP A 30 -3.36 -12.82 3.12
C ASP A 30 -4.54 -12.75 4.10
N PHE A 31 -4.49 -11.90 5.13
CA PHE A 31 -5.54 -11.65 6.12
C PHE A 31 -5.61 -10.16 6.49
N ILE A 32 -6.66 -9.73 7.18
CA ILE A 32 -6.74 -8.37 7.75
C ILE A 32 -6.15 -8.36 9.17
N PRO A 33 -5.02 -7.66 9.42
CA PRO A 33 -4.41 -7.61 10.76
C PRO A 33 -5.34 -6.96 11.79
N ASN A 34 -5.30 -7.43 13.04
CA ASN A 34 -6.16 -6.86 14.09
C ASN A 34 -5.86 -5.37 14.35
N VAL A 35 -4.57 -4.99 14.29
CA VAL A 35 -4.13 -3.59 14.39
C VAL A 35 -4.70 -2.69 13.27
N LEU A 36 -5.04 -3.25 12.10
CA LEU A 36 -5.72 -2.53 11.02
C LEU A 36 -7.24 -2.53 11.24
N GLN A 37 -7.80 -3.60 11.82
CA GLN A 37 -9.24 -3.76 12.04
C GLN A 37 -9.82 -2.61 12.89
N GLU A 38 -9.08 -2.15 13.89
CA GLU A 38 -9.48 -1.01 14.74
C GLU A 38 -9.70 0.26 13.89
N ALA A 39 -8.75 0.57 13.00
CA ALA A 39 -8.85 1.72 12.10
C ALA A 39 -10.01 1.56 11.09
N VAL A 40 -10.25 0.34 10.60
CA VAL A 40 -11.38 0.06 9.70
C VAL A 40 -12.72 0.25 10.42
N ASN A 41 -12.87 -0.30 11.63
CA ASN A 41 -14.09 -0.19 12.42
C ASN A 41 -14.40 1.26 12.80
N ALA A 42 -13.36 2.03 13.11
CA ALA A 42 -13.48 3.45 13.43
C ALA A 42 -13.53 4.35 12.18
N SER A 43 -13.46 3.78 10.97
CA SER A 43 -13.47 4.51 9.69
C SER A 43 -12.43 5.63 9.64
N LEU A 44 -11.19 5.33 10.05
CA LEU A 44 -10.08 6.30 10.10
C LEU A 44 -9.40 6.50 8.73
N TYR A 45 -10.11 6.25 7.64
CA TYR A 45 -9.62 6.42 6.27
C TYR A 45 -10.76 6.93 5.37
N ASP A 46 -10.43 7.73 4.37
CA ASP A 46 -11.42 8.27 3.43
C ASP A 46 -11.66 7.34 2.23
N GLU A 47 -10.59 6.79 1.66
CA GLU A 47 -10.63 5.98 0.44
C GLU A 47 -9.61 4.83 0.50
N VAL A 48 -9.97 3.68 -0.09
CA VAL A 48 -9.05 2.57 -0.38
C VAL A 48 -8.81 2.52 -1.88
N MET A 49 -7.61 2.90 -2.31
CA MET A 49 -7.22 2.91 -3.72
C MET A 49 -6.34 1.69 -4.06
N PRO A 50 -6.84 0.69 -4.80
CA PRO A 50 -6.01 -0.42 -5.25
C PRO A 50 -5.02 0.04 -6.31
N VAL A 51 -3.81 -0.52 -6.28
CA VAL A 51 -2.74 -0.21 -7.23
C VAL A 51 -2.10 -1.49 -7.75
N PRO A 52 -1.96 -1.68 -9.07
CA PRO A 52 -1.36 -2.88 -9.62
C PRO A 52 0.17 -2.86 -9.43
N GLY A 53 0.75 -4.02 -9.17
CA GLY A 53 2.20 -4.18 -8.99
C GLY A 53 3.09 -3.54 -10.06
N PRO A 54 2.77 -3.64 -11.37
CA PRO A 54 3.52 -2.96 -12.42
C PRO A 54 3.62 -1.45 -12.27
N GLU A 55 2.59 -0.77 -11.73
CA GLU A 55 2.67 0.67 -11.48
C GLU A 55 3.62 0.99 -10.32
N GLY A 56 3.65 0.16 -9.28
CA GLY A 56 4.63 0.29 -8.19
C GLY A 56 6.07 0.18 -8.68
N ILE A 57 6.36 -0.81 -9.54
CA ILE A 57 7.71 -0.99 -10.13
C ILE A 57 8.09 0.19 -11.02
N LYS A 58 7.15 0.66 -11.86
CA LYS A 58 7.37 1.81 -12.75
C LYS A 58 7.72 3.06 -11.97
N TRP A 59 6.98 3.38 -10.91
CA TRP A 59 7.21 4.58 -10.13
C TRP A 59 8.44 4.49 -9.22
N ALA A 60 8.76 3.31 -8.67
CA ALA A 60 10.02 3.11 -7.94
C ALA A 60 11.23 3.42 -8.84
N LYS A 61 11.23 2.94 -10.10
CA LYS A 61 12.28 3.26 -11.07
C LYS A 61 12.31 4.74 -11.45
N ALA A 62 11.15 5.35 -11.67
CA ALA A 62 11.06 6.76 -12.02
C ALA A 62 11.56 7.68 -10.90
N LEU A 63 11.24 7.39 -9.64
CA LEU A 63 11.73 8.12 -8.47
C LEU A 63 13.26 8.06 -8.38
N ALA A 64 13.85 6.88 -8.59
CA ALA A 64 15.31 6.74 -8.58
C ALA A 64 15.97 7.54 -9.71
N GLN A 65 15.41 7.50 -10.91
CA GLN A 65 15.98 8.14 -12.10
C GLN A 65 15.80 9.65 -12.15
N LYS A 66 14.68 10.17 -11.62
CA LYS A 66 14.29 11.58 -11.77
C LYS A 66 14.53 12.40 -10.50
N GLU A 67 14.34 11.79 -9.33
CA GLU A 67 14.36 12.47 -8.04
C GLU A 67 15.52 12.00 -7.15
N GLY A 68 16.28 10.97 -7.57
CA GLY A 68 17.34 10.37 -6.75
C GLY A 68 16.82 9.61 -5.52
N ILE A 69 15.53 9.27 -5.49
CA ILE A 69 14.90 8.56 -4.37
C ILE A 69 14.84 7.07 -4.70
N PHE A 70 15.71 6.28 -4.07
CA PHE A 70 15.80 4.85 -4.31
C PHE A 70 14.95 4.05 -3.30
N THR A 71 13.69 3.79 -3.64
CA THR A 71 12.71 3.09 -2.79
C THR A 71 12.33 1.71 -3.35
N GLY A 72 11.69 0.87 -2.52
CA GLY A 72 11.12 -0.41 -2.92
C GLY A 72 9.84 -0.31 -3.74
N ILE A 73 9.29 -1.48 -4.11
CA ILE A 73 8.05 -1.58 -4.91
C ILE A 73 6.85 -0.97 -4.18
N SER A 74 6.77 -1.15 -2.85
CA SER A 74 5.73 -0.56 -2.01
C SER A 74 5.81 0.97 -2.00
N GLY A 75 7.00 1.55 -1.86
CA GLY A 75 7.17 3.01 -1.97
C GLY A 75 6.74 3.55 -3.34
N GLY A 76 7.12 2.87 -4.42
CA GLY A 76 6.65 3.20 -5.76
C GLY A 76 5.12 3.12 -5.90
N ALA A 77 4.49 2.12 -5.29
CA ALA A 77 3.04 1.94 -5.29
C ALA A 77 2.32 3.06 -4.51
N THR A 78 2.81 3.44 -3.32
CA THR A 78 2.28 4.60 -2.57
C THR A 78 2.40 5.88 -3.38
N PHE A 79 3.55 6.09 -4.04
CA PHE A 79 3.75 7.27 -4.88
C PHE A 79 2.82 7.31 -6.09
N ALA A 80 2.57 6.16 -6.73
CA ALA A 80 1.62 6.06 -7.83
C ALA A 80 0.22 6.54 -7.43
N VAL A 81 -0.26 6.12 -6.25
CA VAL A 81 -1.55 6.56 -5.70
C VAL A 81 -1.51 8.04 -5.33
N ALA A 82 -0.46 8.50 -4.64
CA ALA A 82 -0.31 9.90 -4.28
C ALA A 82 -0.32 10.82 -5.52
N ARG A 83 0.27 10.37 -6.64
CA ARG A 83 0.24 11.10 -7.92
C ARG A 83 -1.17 11.22 -8.48
N GLN A 84 -1.98 10.16 -8.41
CA GLN A 84 -3.39 10.19 -8.85
C GLN A 84 -4.26 11.09 -7.96
N ILE A 85 -4.00 11.12 -6.66
CA ILE A 85 -4.66 12.05 -5.73
C ILE A 85 -4.27 13.50 -6.09
N ALA A 86 -2.98 13.75 -6.32
CA ALA A 86 -2.46 15.07 -6.68
C ALA A 86 -3.06 15.63 -7.98
N GLU A 87 -3.36 14.76 -8.96
CA GLU A 87 -4.00 15.16 -10.23
C GLU A 87 -5.43 15.68 -10.05
N LYS A 88 -6.10 15.30 -8.96
CA LYS A 88 -7.47 15.71 -8.65
C LYS A 88 -7.53 16.77 -7.55
N ALA A 89 -6.41 17.05 -6.89
CA ALA A 89 -6.35 17.98 -5.77
C ALA A 89 -6.49 19.44 -6.23
N ALA A 90 -7.02 20.29 -5.35
CA ALA A 90 -7.11 21.72 -5.62
C ALA A 90 -5.71 22.34 -5.78
N PRO A 91 -5.52 23.36 -6.65
CA PRO A 91 -4.25 24.04 -6.79
C PRO A 91 -3.71 24.56 -5.45
N GLY A 92 -2.42 24.30 -5.17
CA GLY A 92 -1.77 24.68 -3.92
C GLY A 92 -1.90 23.66 -2.78
N SER A 93 -2.56 22.53 -3.00
CA SER A 93 -2.62 21.45 -2.01
C SER A 93 -1.24 20.83 -1.74
N VAL A 94 -1.00 20.41 -0.49
CA VAL A 94 0.21 19.69 -0.08
C VAL A 94 -0.16 18.26 0.27
N ILE A 95 0.54 17.29 -0.32
CA ILE A 95 0.29 15.86 -0.13
C ILE A 95 1.56 15.21 0.44
N LEU A 96 1.41 14.52 1.57
CA LEU A 96 2.47 13.71 2.15
C LEU A 96 2.32 12.25 1.69
N CYS A 97 3.41 11.67 1.17
CA CYS A 97 3.48 10.29 0.75
C CYS A 97 4.58 9.57 1.53
N MET A 98 4.26 8.42 2.14
CA MET A 98 5.23 7.61 2.88
C MET A 98 5.87 6.55 1.97
N LEU A 99 7.19 6.55 1.91
CA LEU A 99 8.00 5.56 1.20
C LEU A 99 8.64 4.63 2.24
N PRO A 100 8.13 3.39 2.43
CA PRO A 100 8.43 2.61 3.64
C PRO A 100 9.88 2.14 3.75
N ASP A 101 10.55 1.88 2.63
CA ASP A 101 11.89 1.33 2.61
C ASP A 101 12.71 1.74 1.37
N THR A 102 13.96 1.31 1.34
CA THR A 102 14.92 1.60 0.25
C THR A 102 15.04 0.46 -0.75
N GLY A 103 15.39 0.81 -1.99
CA GLY A 103 15.44 -0.10 -3.13
C GLY A 103 16.51 -1.18 -3.06
N GLU A 104 17.54 -1.06 -2.20
CA GLU A 104 18.68 -2.01 -2.20
C GLU A 104 18.27 -3.45 -1.86
N ARG A 105 17.15 -3.61 -1.13
CA ARG A 105 16.61 -4.91 -0.72
C ARG A 105 16.10 -5.75 -1.88
N TYR A 106 15.92 -5.16 -3.06
CA TYR A 106 15.23 -5.74 -4.21
C TYR A 106 16.15 -5.97 -5.42
N MET A 107 17.48 -5.94 -5.22
CA MET A 107 18.49 -6.02 -6.28
C MET A 107 18.93 -7.46 -6.65
N THR A 108 18.06 -8.45 -6.44
CA THR A 108 18.33 -9.86 -6.77
C THR A 108 17.96 -10.22 -8.20
#